data_AF-A0A957YV54-F1
#
_entry.id   AF-A0A957YV54-F1
#
_cell.length_a   1.000
_cell.length_b   1.000
_cell.length_c   1.000
_cell.angle_alpha   90.00
_cell.angle_beta   90.00
_cell.angle_gamma   90.00
#
_symmetry.space_group_name_H-M   'P 1'
#
loop_
_entity.id
_entity.type
_entity.pdbx_description
1 polymer ?
#
loop_
_entity_poly.entity_id
_entity_poly.type
_entity_poly.pdbx_seq_one_letter_code
_entity_poly.pdbx_strand_id
1 'polypeptide(L)'
;TYTPTVPLPFDTTVTVAVDGCDYAAQCISGASYTFTVRSPLLVTNVVGSGVITRTPALASYPVGTPVTVTATADPGWTFASWSGTSSGTAPSLGLVLDQDHVITATFAQDQYQIITATDGNGSGSVNVEPAQPTYLYGDVITLTATADPGATFAGWTGAVVGAANPVTLTVTGNQAVTATFTANEYALDLTVTGTGTGGVDVAPAQTTYRYNTALTLTATAAPGSTFAGWSGDRTASEPQLNLTITDHLHLTAAFTLDYYTLTVKITDDNDQPAPENRVTVTPAANAAGYMYGEVATLTAVPAPGWLFQGWRDAVEGNQPSTTLTVEGDATVTAVFVPIYYTLTVEAVDDTDAPTTNGAVLISPPQNAAGYRYGELAIVSATSAATGWRFVNWQGVVSSINAVTTFTVTESGVATAHFTDKIYSLTTIISDEAGGTIVAAPAPPYSFGQQITLTVVPTAGWAFVGWSGDLIGTANPATIELNDHKVVTATVERIAYTVQVGVLGGQGTPGGTVTMTPAPGPFYYGDRVTLTATPDPGYQFVKWVVEPEMAESVAAAVQGFDPTNPQIEVAVTSSATYLAEFAAVGPLDRSVFLPIVVTE
;
A
#
# COMPACT_ATOMS: atom_id res chain seq x y z
N THR A 1 -65.33 -3.90 -145.52
CA THR A 1 -64.71 -4.47 -144.30
C THR A 1 -63.59 -5.37 -144.75
N TYR A 2 -62.33 -5.03 -144.45
CA TYR A 2 -61.18 -5.90 -144.76
C TYR A 2 -60.84 -6.71 -143.52
N THR A 3 -60.80 -8.03 -143.65
CA THR A 3 -60.39 -8.96 -142.58
C THR A 3 -59.17 -9.70 -143.10
N PRO A 4 -57.95 -9.44 -142.57
CA PRO A 4 -56.75 -10.12 -143.04
C PRO A 4 -56.86 -11.63 -142.75
N THR A 5 -56.42 -12.44 -143.72
CA THR A 5 -56.50 -13.92 -143.68
C THR A 5 -55.35 -14.58 -142.92
N VAL A 6 -54.37 -13.79 -142.46
CA VAL A 6 -53.21 -14.25 -141.66
C VAL A 6 -52.95 -13.22 -140.55
N PRO A 7 -52.60 -13.64 -139.31
CA PRO A 7 -52.17 -12.71 -138.28
C PRO A 7 -51.01 -11.85 -138.79
N LEU A 8 -51.18 -10.53 -138.72
CA LEU A 8 -50.13 -9.61 -139.17
C LEU A 8 -48.96 -9.62 -138.17
N PRO A 9 -47.69 -9.65 -138.63
CA PRO A 9 -46.56 -9.49 -137.74
C PRO A 9 -46.62 -8.13 -137.05
N PHE A 10 -46.11 -8.03 -135.82
CA PHE A 10 -46.13 -6.77 -135.07
C PHE A 10 -45.21 -5.71 -135.71
N ASP A 11 -45.59 -4.44 -135.58
CA ASP A 11 -44.97 -3.26 -136.20
C ASP A 11 -44.93 -3.29 -137.74
N THR A 12 -45.84 -4.07 -138.35
CA THR A 12 -46.02 -4.10 -139.81
C THR A 12 -47.07 -3.08 -140.22
N THR A 13 -46.74 -2.24 -141.20
CA THR A 13 -47.70 -1.35 -141.85
C THR A 13 -48.33 -2.08 -143.03
N VAL A 14 -49.64 -2.28 -142.97
CA VAL A 14 -50.42 -2.89 -144.05
C VAL A 14 -51.16 -1.82 -144.80
N THR A 15 -50.88 -1.70 -146.09
CA THR A 15 -51.59 -0.83 -147.01
C THR A 15 -52.73 -1.62 -147.65
N VAL A 16 -53.97 -1.25 -147.36
CA VAL A 16 -55.15 -1.81 -148.01
C VAL A 16 -55.59 -0.85 -149.11
N ALA A 17 -55.50 -1.30 -150.36
CA ALA A 17 -56.09 -0.59 -151.49
C ALA A 17 -57.59 -0.89 -151.55
N VAL A 18 -58.41 0.16 -151.58
CA VAL A 18 -59.85 0.02 -151.76
C VAL A 18 -60.19 0.54 -153.14
N ASP A 19 -60.52 -0.38 -154.04
CA ASP A 19 -61.07 -0.04 -155.35
C ASP A 19 -62.59 -0.23 -155.30
N GLY A 20 -63.33 0.80 -155.70
CA GLY A 20 -64.78 0.79 -155.68
C GLY A 20 -65.36 1.67 -156.78
N CYS A 21 -66.43 1.20 -157.40
CA CYS A 21 -67.18 1.96 -158.39
C CYS A 21 -68.55 2.31 -157.83
N ASP A 22 -69.00 3.54 -158.05
CA ASP A 22 -70.40 3.93 -157.86
C ASP A 22 -71.29 3.23 -158.92
N TYR A 23 -72.59 3.09 -158.64
CA TYR A 23 -73.62 2.66 -159.62
C TYR A 23 -73.61 3.43 -160.94
N ALA A 24 -73.05 4.65 -160.98
CA ALA A 24 -72.80 5.45 -162.19
C ALA A 24 -71.49 5.09 -162.95
N ALA A 25 -70.84 3.97 -162.59
CA ALA A 25 -69.63 3.43 -163.24
C ALA A 25 -68.40 4.37 -163.21
N GLN A 26 -68.37 5.35 -162.32
CA GLN A 26 -67.14 6.05 -161.95
C GLN A 26 -66.39 5.23 -160.90
N CYS A 27 -65.25 4.66 -161.31
CA CYS A 27 -64.40 3.88 -160.43
C CYS A 27 -63.33 4.79 -159.82
N ILE A 28 -63.26 4.82 -158.49
CA ILE A 28 -62.12 5.36 -157.77
C ILE A 28 -61.15 4.19 -157.60
N SER A 29 -60.01 4.22 -158.29
CA SER A 29 -58.91 3.29 -158.05
C SER A 29 -57.76 3.97 -157.35
N GLY A 30 -57.22 3.34 -156.32
CA GLY A 30 -55.98 3.79 -155.67
C GLY A 30 -56.12 4.57 -154.37
N ALA A 31 -57.29 4.55 -153.71
CA ALA A 31 -57.36 5.00 -152.31
C ALA A 31 -56.71 3.94 -151.41
N SER A 32 -55.52 4.25 -150.87
CA SER A 32 -54.77 3.37 -149.99
C SER A 32 -54.90 3.82 -148.53
N TYR A 33 -55.33 2.92 -147.66
CA TYR A 33 -55.31 3.13 -146.21
C TYR A 33 -54.20 2.30 -145.60
N THR A 34 -53.27 2.94 -144.90
CA THR A 34 -52.24 2.26 -144.12
C THR A 34 -52.69 2.07 -142.68
N PHE A 35 -52.67 0.82 -142.22
CA PHE A 35 -52.87 0.43 -140.82
C PHE A 35 -51.57 -0.16 -140.28
N THR A 36 -51.04 0.38 -139.19
CA THR A 36 -49.87 -0.18 -138.50
C THR A 36 -50.34 -0.91 -137.26
N VAL A 37 -50.09 -2.22 -137.19
CA VAL A 37 -50.32 -2.99 -135.95
C VAL A 37 -49.13 -2.75 -135.05
N ARG A 38 -49.28 -1.98 -133.96
CA ARG A 38 -48.19 -1.75 -133.00
C ARG A 38 -48.24 -2.77 -131.87
N SER A 39 -47.07 -3.20 -131.39
CA SER A 39 -46.99 -3.96 -130.13
C SER A 39 -47.36 -3.06 -128.96
N PRO A 40 -48.21 -3.51 -128.03
CA PRO A 40 -48.46 -2.76 -126.79
C PRO A 40 -47.16 -2.58 -126.00
N LEU A 41 -46.94 -1.37 -125.52
CA LEU A 41 -45.78 -1.00 -124.71
C LEU A 41 -46.04 -1.33 -123.23
N LEU A 42 -45.12 -2.04 -122.60
CA LEU A 42 -45.10 -2.21 -121.14
C LEU A 42 -43.96 -1.40 -120.51
N VAL A 43 -44.32 -0.26 -119.91
CA VAL A 43 -43.42 0.58 -119.12
C VAL A 43 -43.58 0.24 -117.64
N THR A 44 -42.46 -0.05 -116.97
CA THR A 44 -42.41 -0.33 -115.54
C THR A 44 -41.61 0.75 -114.84
N ASN A 45 -42.20 1.40 -113.85
CA ASN A 45 -41.52 2.38 -113.01
C ASN A 45 -41.39 1.85 -111.58
N VAL A 46 -40.35 2.29 -110.88
CA VAL A 46 -40.15 2.00 -109.45
C VAL A 46 -40.18 3.31 -108.69
N VAL A 47 -40.97 3.36 -107.62
CA VAL A 47 -40.94 4.40 -106.60
C VAL A 47 -40.50 3.76 -105.29
N GLY A 48 -39.45 4.29 -104.67
CA GLY A 48 -38.75 3.62 -103.56
C GLY A 48 -37.59 2.74 -104.05
N SER A 49 -37.19 1.73 -103.27
CA SER A 49 -36.10 0.81 -103.62
C SER A 49 -36.59 -0.63 -103.77
N GLY A 50 -36.28 -1.22 -104.91
CA GLY A 50 -36.65 -2.58 -105.28
C GLY A 50 -36.54 -2.80 -106.78
N VAL A 51 -36.80 -4.02 -107.21
CA VAL A 51 -36.68 -4.44 -108.61
C VAL A 51 -37.99 -5.01 -109.13
N ILE A 52 -38.30 -4.72 -110.40
CA ILE A 52 -39.42 -5.34 -111.12
C ILE A 52 -38.86 -6.32 -112.12
N THR A 53 -39.29 -7.58 -112.03
CA THR A 53 -39.00 -8.62 -113.03
C THR A 53 -40.27 -8.96 -113.81
N ARG A 54 -40.11 -9.44 -115.05
CA ARG A 54 -41.21 -9.73 -115.98
C ARG A 54 -41.12 -11.19 -116.40
N THR A 55 -42.25 -11.90 -116.42
CA THR A 55 -42.32 -13.29 -116.87
C THR A 55 -43.51 -13.47 -117.82
N PRO A 56 -43.28 -13.84 -119.10
CA PRO A 56 -41.97 -13.99 -119.76
C PRO A 56 -41.26 -12.64 -119.95
N ALA A 57 -39.92 -12.62 -119.93
CA ALA A 57 -39.13 -11.40 -120.17
C ALA A 57 -38.87 -11.23 -121.67
N LEU A 58 -39.75 -10.52 -122.37
CA LEU A 58 -39.62 -10.24 -123.82
C LEU A 58 -39.27 -8.78 -124.09
N ALA A 59 -38.59 -8.53 -125.22
CA ALA A 59 -38.26 -7.17 -125.68
C ALA A 59 -39.49 -6.42 -126.22
N SER A 60 -40.43 -7.13 -126.84
CA SER A 60 -41.77 -6.65 -127.22
C SER A 60 -42.79 -7.77 -127.00
N TYR A 61 -44.04 -7.40 -126.68
CA TYR A 61 -45.10 -8.36 -126.39
C TYR A 61 -46.18 -8.33 -127.48
N PRO A 62 -46.55 -9.50 -128.04
CA PRO A 62 -47.75 -9.64 -128.86
C PRO A 62 -49.00 -9.13 -128.14
N VAL A 63 -49.94 -8.54 -128.88
CA VAL A 63 -51.25 -8.13 -128.33
C VAL A 63 -51.98 -9.33 -127.71
N GLY A 64 -52.49 -9.17 -126.50
CA GLY A 64 -53.16 -10.22 -125.72
C GLY A 64 -52.20 -11.14 -124.94
N THR A 65 -50.89 -10.89 -124.91
CA THR A 65 -49.94 -11.73 -124.16
C THR A 65 -50.15 -11.57 -122.65
N PRO A 66 -50.34 -12.68 -121.89
CA PRO A 66 -50.30 -12.63 -120.44
C PRO A 66 -48.85 -12.45 -119.95
N VAL A 67 -48.61 -11.43 -119.14
CA VAL A 67 -47.32 -11.14 -118.51
C VAL A 67 -47.53 -11.01 -117.01
N THR A 68 -46.72 -11.70 -116.23
CA THR A 68 -46.66 -11.49 -114.78
C THR A 68 -45.48 -10.59 -114.46
N VAL A 69 -45.75 -9.48 -113.76
CA VAL A 69 -44.72 -8.63 -113.18
C VAL A 69 -44.58 -8.94 -111.70
N THR A 70 -43.35 -9.07 -111.21
CA THR A 70 -43.05 -9.35 -109.81
C THR A 70 -42.13 -8.28 -109.24
N ALA A 71 -42.56 -7.64 -108.16
CA ALA A 71 -41.80 -6.68 -107.39
C ALA A 71 -41.06 -7.41 -106.26
N THR A 72 -39.74 -7.24 -106.21
CA THR A 72 -38.90 -7.70 -105.09
C THR A 72 -38.30 -6.47 -104.42
N ALA A 73 -38.55 -6.30 -103.12
CA ALA A 73 -38.06 -5.15 -102.38
C ALA A 73 -36.57 -5.33 -101.99
N ASP A 74 -35.82 -4.23 -101.95
CA ASP A 74 -34.46 -4.24 -101.38
C ASP A 74 -34.51 -4.30 -99.84
N PRO A 75 -33.43 -4.68 -99.13
CA PRO A 75 -33.39 -4.67 -97.66
C PRO A 75 -33.81 -3.33 -97.07
N GLY A 76 -34.72 -3.36 -96.09
CA GLY A 76 -35.30 -2.14 -95.50
C GLY A 76 -36.46 -1.53 -96.28
N TRP A 77 -36.99 -2.22 -97.27
CA TRP A 77 -38.17 -1.81 -98.01
C TRP A 77 -39.20 -2.94 -98.07
N THR A 78 -40.48 -2.55 -98.04
CA THR A 78 -41.61 -3.45 -98.23
C THR A 78 -42.39 -3.04 -99.48
N PHE A 79 -42.79 -4.02 -100.30
CA PHE A 79 -43.67 -3.74 -101.44
C PHE A 79 -45.03 -3.24 -100.93
N ALA A 80 -45.42 -2.03 -101.34
CA ALA A 80 -46.67 -1.41 -100.91
C ALA A 80 -47.81 -1.70 -101.88
N SER A 81 -47.64 -1.38 -103.17
CA SER A 81 -48.66 -1.61 -104.19
C SER A 81 -48.18 -1.39 -105.62
N TRP A 82 -48.96 -1.89 -106.57
CA TRP A 82 -48.94 -1.54 -107.98
C TRP A 82 -49.94 -0.42 -108.26
N SER A 83 -49.56 0.53 -109.14
CA SER A 83 -50.44 1.61 -109.62
C SER A 83 -50.22 1.93 -111.09
N GLY A 84 -51.07 2.77 -111.68
CA GLY A 84 -51.04 3.16 -113.09
C GLY A 84 -52.23 2.58 -113.86
N THR A 85 -51.96 1.97 -115.01
CA THR A 85 -52.96 1.30 -115.86
C THR A 85 -53.59 0.06 -115.23
N SER A 86 -52.99 -0.49 -114.18
CA SER A 86 -53.54 -1.57 -113.36
C SER A 86 -53.05 -1.40 -111.92
N SER A 87 -53.81 -1.93 -110.95
CA SER A 87 -53.51 -1.81 -109.53
C SER A 87 -53.57 -3.15 -108.82
N GLY A 88 -52.87 -3.25 -107.69
CA GLY A 88 -52.84 -4.47 -106.88
C GLY A 88 -51.96 -4.31 -105.65
N THR A 89 -52.22 -5.11 -104.62
CA THR A 89 -51.45 -5.10 -103.36
C THR A 89 -50.56 -6.33 -103.19
N ALA A 90 -50.71 -7.34 -104.06
CA ALA A 90 -49.80 -8.47 -104.11
C ALA A 90 -48.52 -8.09 -104.88
N PRO A 91 -47.32 -8.55 -104.43
CA PRO A 91 -46.05 -8.26 -105.10
C PRO A 91 -45.96 -8.86 -106.51
N SER A 92 -46.84 -9.80 -106.85
CA SER A 92 -47.00 -10.34 -108.21
C SER A 92 -48.32 -9.85 -108.82
N LEU A 93 -48.27 -9.28 -110.02
CA LEU A 93 -49.43 -8.79 -110.76
C LEU A 93 -49.44 -9.38 -112.18
N GLY A 94 -50.55 -10.04 -112.54
CA GLY A 94 -50.79 -10.51 -113.91
C GLY A 94 -51.42 -9.43 -114.77
N LEU A 95 -50.90 -9.23 -115.97
CA LEU A 95 -51.37 -8.28 -116.98
C LEU A 95 -51.64 -9.02 -118.28
N VAL A 96 -52.63 -8.60 -119.04
CA VAL A 96 -52.81 -9.02 -120.43
C VAL A 96 -52.52 -7.79 -121.27
N LEU A 97 -51.46 -7.82 -122.09
CA LEU A 97 -51.04 -6.66 -122.87
C LEU A 97 -51.89 -6.52 -124.12
N ASP A 98 -53.11 -6.02 -123.99
CA ASP A 98 -54.04 -5.70 -125.08
C ASP A 98 -53.94 -4.22 -125.53
N GLN A 99 -53.38 -3.37 -124.68
CA GLN A 99 -53.05 -1.97 -124.92
C GLN A 99 -51.73 -1.58 -124.24
N ASP A 100 -51.29 -0.33 -124.40
CA ASP A 100 -50.12 0.18 -123.67
C ASP A 100 -50.38 0.20 -122.16
N HIS A 101 -49.46 -0.38 -121.40
CA HIS A 101 -49.49 -0.40 -119.94
C HIS A 101 -48.32 0.39 -119.37
N VAL A 102 -48.65 1.30 -118.47
CA VAL A 102 -47.70 1.94 -117.58
C VAL A 102 -48.06 1.51 -116.18
N ILE A 103 -47.14 0.83 -115.52
CA ILE A 103 -47.32 0.34 -114.15
C ILE A 103 -46.14 0.77 -113.28
N THR A 104 -46.45 1.14 -112.05
CA THR A 104 -45.47 1.58 -111.07
C THR A 104 -45.54 0.66 -109.86
N ALA A 105 -44.42 0.02 -109.50
CA ALA A 105 -44.27 -0.60 -108.19
C ALA A 105 -43.86 0.48 -107.18
N THR A 106 -44.63 0.61 -106.11
CA THR A 106 -44.29 1.48 -104.99
C THR A 106 -43.80 0.61 -103.84
N PHE A 107 -42.60 0.91 -103.35
CA PHE A 107 -42.03 0.34 -102.14
C PHE A 107 -42.05 1.39 -101.04
N ALA A 108 -42.49 0.99 -99.85
CA ALA A 108 -42.41 1.81 -98.66
C ALA A 108 -41.14 1.44 -97.88
N GLN A 109 -40.42 2.45 -97.39
CA GLN A 109 -39.24 2.22 -96.57
C GLN A 109 -39.66 1.78 -95.17
N ASP A 110 -39.07 0.69 -94.69
CA ASP A 110 -39.30 0.19 -93.34
C ASP A 110 -38.59 1.07 -92.33
N GLN A 111 -39.22 1.22 -91.17
CA GLN A 111 -38.68 1.95 -90.03
C GLN A 111 -38.46 0.99 -88.86
N TYR A 112 -37.30 1.07 -88.24
CA TYR A 112 -36.86 0.18 -87.19
C TYR A 112 -36.66 0.92 -85.87
N GLN A 113 -36.88 0.21 -84.77
CA GLN A 113 -36.66 0.71 -83.42
C GLN A 113 -35.46 0.02 -82.77
N ILE A 114 -34.69 0.82 -82.04
CA ILE A 114 -33.62 0.35 -81.17
C ILE A 114 -34.09 0.48 -79.73
N ILE A 115 -34.17 -0.64 -79.04
CA ILE A 115 -34.57 -0.70 -77.63
C ILE A 115 -33.30 -0.87 -76.80
N THR A 116 -33.06 0.05 -75.88
CA THR A 116 -31.97 -0.07 -74.90
C THR A 116 -32.53 -0.47 -73.54
N ALA A 117 -31.80 -1.34 -72.85
CA ALA A 117 -32.08 -1.75 -71.48
C ALA A 117 -30.80 -1.74 -70.65
N THR A 118 -30.97 -1.71 -69.33
CA THR A 118 -29.87 -1.91 -68.37
C THR A 118 -30.16 -3.16 -67.55
N ASP A 119 -29.12 -3.89 -67.18
CA ASP A 119 -29.20 -5.11 -66.37
C ASP A 119 -28.03 -5.17 -65.38
N GLY A 120 -28.07 -6.15 -64.48
CA GLY A 120 -27.10 -6.34 -63.42
C GLY A 120 -27.54 -5.74 -62.08
N ASN A 121 -26.63 -5.74 -61.12
CA ASN A 121 -26.87 -5.25 -59.76
C ASN A 121 -26.35 -3.84 -59.52
N GLY A 122 -25.63 -3.26 -60.49
CA GLY A 122 -25.24 -1.85 -60.52
C GLY A 122 -26.21 -1.02 -61.36
N SER A 123 -26.04 0.31 -61.32
CA SER A 123 -26.85 1.24 -62.11
C SER A 123 -25.99 2.02 -63.11
N GLY A 124 -26.67 2.53 -64.13
CA GLY A 124 -26.07 3.30 -65.20
C GLY A 124 -27.09 3.62 -66.27
N SER A 125 -26.62 4.23 -67.35
CA SER A 125 -27.45 4.66 -68.47
C SER A 125 -26.83 4.28 -69.81
N VAL A 126 -27.67 4.18 -70.84
CA VAL A 126 -27.26 3.97 -72.22
C VAL A 126 -27.67 5.19 -73.04
N ASN A 127 -26.70 5.84 -73.66
CA ASN A 127 -26.95 6.89 -74.64
C ASN A 127 -26.83 6.34 -76.07
N VAL A 128 -27.73 6.78 -76.96
CA VAL A 128 -27.76 6.40 -78.37
C VAL A 128 -27.51 7.65 -79.22
N GLU A 129 -26.52 7.61 -80.11
CA GLU A 129 -26.18 8.74 -80.99
C GLU A 129 -26.00 8.29 -82.46
N PRO A 130 -26.73 8.87 -83.43
CA PRO A 130 -27.78 9.88 -83.26
C PRO A 130 -29.05 9.31 -82.62
N ALA A 131 -29.66 10.06 -81.70
CA ALA A 131 -30.94 9.70 -81.10
C ALA A 131 -32.09 10.00 -82.07
N GLN A 132 -32.84 8.96 -82.47
CA GLN A 132 -33.98 9.07 -83.38
C GLN A 132 -35.14 8.20 -82.88
N PRO A 133 -36.41 8.57 -83.17
CA PRO A 133 -37.57 7.76 -82.80
C PRO A 133 -37.65 6.45 -83.59
N THR A 134 -37.16 6.46 -84.83
CA THR A 134 -37.01 5.29 -85.71
C THR A 134 -35.78 5.47 -86.60
N TYR A 135 -35.24 4.37 -87.09
CA TYR A 135 -34.04 4.27 -87.92
C TYR A 135 -34.34 3.53 -89.23
N LEU A 136 -33.50 3.75 -90.23
CA LEU A 136 -33.57 3.10 -91.53
C LEU A 136 -32.56 1.95 -91.61
N TYR A 137 -32.78 1.02 -92.54
CA TYR A 137 -31.83 -0.06 -92.80
C TYR A 137 -30.47 0.49 -93.22
N GLY A 138 -29.40 0.03 -92.57
CA GLY A 138 -28.02 0.44 -92.84
C GLY A 138 -27.56 1.66 -92.05
N ASP A 139 -28.44 2.32 -91.27
CA ASP A 139 -28.03 3.37 -90.34
C ASP A 139 -27.01 2.82 -89.34
N VAL A 140 -26.03 3.64 -88.98
CA VAL A 140 -25.01 3.28 -87.99
C VAL A 140 -25.14 4.22 -86.80
N ILE A 141 -25.40 3.64 -85.63
CA ILE A 141 -25.51 4.35 -84.36
C ILE A 141 -24.36 3.99 -83.43
N THR A 142 -24.05 4.89 -82.50
CA THR A 142 -23.09 4.68 -81.42
C THR A 142 -23.85 4.56 -80.10
N LEU A 143 -23.54 3.51 -79.35
CA LEU A 143 -24.06 3.24 -78.01
C LEU A 143 -22.95 3.51 -76.99
N THR A 144 -23.24 4.35 -76.01
CA THR A 144 -22.33 4.67 -74.91
C THR A 144 -23.00 4.32 -73.58
N ALA A 145 -22.38 3.43 -72.81
CA ALA A 145 -22.80 3.12 -71.45
C ALA A 145 -22.07 4.05 -70.46
N THR A 146 -22.82 4.68 -69.56
CA THR A 146 -22.26 5.49 -68.47
C THR A 146 -22.69 4.89 -67.15
N ALA A 147 -21.74 4.36 -66.38
CA ALA A 147 -22.01 3.82 -65.06
C ALA A 147 -22.26 4.96 -64.06
N ASP A 148 -23.22 4.79 -63.15
CA ASP A 148 -23.41 5.71 -62.03
C ASP A 148 -22.29 5.53 -60.99
N PRO A 149 -22.08 6.51 -60.07
CA PRO A 149 -21.15 6.34 -58.96
C PRO A 149 -21.41 5.05 -58.18
N GLY A 150 -20.35 4.26 -57.97
CA GLY A 150 -20.47 2.97 -57.29
C GLY A 150 -20.87 1.81 -58.20
N ALA A 151 -20.86 1.97 -59.52
CA ALA A 151 -21.03 0.89 -60.48
C ALA A 151 -19.91 0.86 -61.52
N THR A 152 -19.73 -0.30 -62.16
CA THR A 152 -18.80 -0.51 -63.27
C THR A 152 -19.53 -1.12 -64.45
N PHE A 153 -19.24 -0.63 -65.66
CA PHE A 153 -19.79 -1.20 -66.89
C PHE A 153 -19.10 -2.55 -67.17
N ALA A 154 -19.89 -3.63 -67.24
CA ALA A 154 -19.40 -4.99 -67.44
C ALA A 154 -19.39 -5.40 -68.91
N GLY A 155 -20.34 -4.90 -69.71
CA GLY A 155 -20.43 -5.21 -71.14
C GLY A 155 -21.82 -5.06 -71.73
N TRP A 156 -21.90 -5.27 -73.04
CA TRP A 156 -23.12 -5.27 -73.82
C TRP A 156 -23.59 -6.69 -74.13
N THR A 157 -24.91 -6.88 -74.23
CA THR A 157 -25.56 -8.08 -74.77
C THR A 157 -26.73 -7.72 -75.70
N GLY A 158 -27.20 -8.68 -76.49
CA GLY A 158 -28.29 -8.50 -77.46
C GLY A 158 -27.74 -8.31 -78.87
N ALA A 159 -28.12 -7.23 -79.56
CA ALA A 159 -27.68 -6.95 -80.93
C ALA A 159 -26.18 -6.58 -81.05
N VAL A 160 -25.55 -6.15 -79.95
CA VAL A 160 -24.08 -6.04 -79.81
C VAL A 160 -23.63 -6.81 -78.58
N VAL A 161 -22.43 -7.38 -78.63
CA VAL A 161 -21.85 -8.17 -77.54
C VAL A 161 -20.40 -7.78 -77.32
N GLY A 162 -19.99 -7.65 -76.05
CA GLY A 162 -18.61 -7.40 -75.65
C GLY A 162 -18.47 -6.18 -74.73
N ALA A 163 -17.24 -5.87 -74.35
CA ALA A 163 -16.94 -4.82 -73.36
C ALA A 163 -16.53 -3.47 -73.97
N ALA A 164 -16.49 -3.35 -75.31
CA ALA A 164 -16.14 -2.09 -75.97
C ALA A 164 -17.18 -1.02 -75.63
N ASN A 165 -16.73 0.13 -75.12
CA ASN A 165 -17.60 1.24 -74.77
C ASN A 165 -16.86 2.56 -75.04
N PRO A 166 -17.31 3.38 -76.00
CA PRO A 166 -18.52 3.23 -76.82
C PRO A 166 -18.45 2.08 -77.86
N VAL A 167 -19.59 1.63 -78.37
CA VAL A 167 -19.72 0.59 -79.42
C VAL A 167 -20.65 1.04 -80.55
N THR A 168 -20.38 0.64 -81.78
CA THR A 168 -21.23 0.94 -82.95
C THR A 168 -22.18 -0.21 -83.28
N LEU A 169 -23.43 0.08 -83.65
CA LEU A 169 -24.44 -0.88 -84.12
C LEU A 169 -24.96 -0.45 -85.49
N THR A 170 -25.01 -1.37 -86.45
CA THR A 170 -25.67 -1.17 -87.74
C THR A 170 -27.10 -1.69 -87.69
N VAL A 171 -28.07 -0.84 -88.02
CA VAL A 171 -29.49 -1.16 -87.98
C VAL A 171 -29.85 -2.05 -89.16
N THR A 172 -30.17 -3.32 -88.89
CA THR A 172 -30.63 -4.28 -89.92
C THR A 172 -32.08 -4.69 -89.72
N GLY A 173 -32.75 -4.15 -88.71
CA GLY A 173 -34.07 -4.55 -88.24
C GLY A 173 -34.37 -3.94 -86.87
N ASN A 174 -35.50 -4.32 -86.26
CA ASN A 174 -35.75 -4.03 -84.85
C ASN A 174 -34.72 -4.78 -83.99
N GLN A 175 -33.96 -4.06 -83.18
CA GLN A 175 -32.86 -4.60 -82.39
C GLN A 175 -32.97 -4.13 -80.95
N ALA A 176 -32.57 -5.00 -80.02
CA ALA A 176 -32.51 -4.70 -78.60
C ALA A 176 -31.07 -4.87 -78.09
N VAL A 177 -30.62 -3.94 -77.26
CA VAL A 177 -29.29 -3.96 -76.64
C VAL A 177 -29.42 -3.72 -75.15
N THR A 178 -28.69 -4.49 -74.36
CA THR A 178 -28.65 -4.37 -72.91
C THR A 178 -27.23 -4.04 -72.45
N ALA A 179 -27.08 -3.00 -71.64
CA ALA A 179 -25.84 -2.71 -70.91
C ALA A 179 -25.89 -3.33 -69.52
N THR A 180 -24.91 -4.14 -69.16
CA THR A 180 -24.81 -4.71 -67.82
C THR A 180 -23.88 -3.88 -66.95
N PHE A 181 -24.36 -3.50 -65.77
CA PHE A 181 -23.58 -2.78 -64.75
C PHE A 181 -23.44 -3.63 -63.48
N THR A 182 -22.24 -3.64 -62.91
CA THR A 182 -21.95 -4.33 -61.65
C THR A 182 -21.75 -3.32 -60.54
N ALA A 183 -22.41 -3.49 -59.40
CA ALA A 183 -22.21 -2.64 -58.23
C ALA A 183 -20.81 -2.87 -57.64
N ASN A 184 -20.12 -1.78 -57.33
CA ASN A 184 -18.86 -1.80 -56.62
C ASN A 184 -19.11 -2.09 -55.14
N GLU A 185 -18.22 -2.90 -54.57
CA GLU A 185 -18.23 -3.24 -53.16
C GLU A 185 -16.94 -2.76 -52.52
N TYR A 186 -17.04 -2.24 -51.30
CA TYR A 186 -15.95 -1.67 -50.53
C TYR A 186 -15.89 -2.33 -49.16
N ALA A 187 -14.69 -2.67 -48.69
CA ALA A 187 -14.50 -3.17 -47.34
C ALA A 187 -14.35 -2.02 -46.32
N LEU A 188 -14.64 -2.32 -45.06
CA LEU A 188 -14.37 -1.46 -43.91
C LEU A 188 -13.41 -2.21 -42.99
N ASP A 189 -12.18 -1.73 -42.89
CA ASP A 189 -11.16 -2.31 -42.02
C ASP A 189 -11.15 -1.58 -40.68
N LEU A 190 -11.31 -2.35 -39.60
CA LEU A 190 -11.34 -1.84 -38.24
C LEU A 190 -10.18 -2.39 -37.43
N THR A 191 -9.50 -1.49 -36.72
CA THR A 191 -8.48 -1.85 -35.75
C THR A 191 -8.81 -1.25 -34.38
N VAL A 192 -8.42 -1.95 -33.33
CA VAL A 192 -8.55 -1.49 -31.95
C VAL A 192 -7.15 -1.32 -31.38
N THR A 193 -6.85 -0.17 -30.79
CA THR A 193 -5.52 0.17 -30.27
C THR A 193 -5.60 0.91 -28.94
N GLY A 194 -4.44 1.18 -28.36
CA GLY A 194 -4.30 1.91 -27.10
C GLY A 194 -3.91 0.99 -25.93
N THR A 195 -3.88 1.57 -24.72
CA THR A 195 -3.52 0.84 -23.49
C THR A 195 -4.72 0.22 -22.80
N GLY A 196 -5.93 0.71 -23.10
CA GLY A 196 -7.19 0.14 -22.64
C GLY A 196 -7.71 -0.92 -23.60
N THR A 197 -8.88 -1.46 -23.29
CA THR A 197 -9.57 -2.46 -24.11
C THR A 197 -11.01 -2.06 -24.39
N GLY A 198 -11.56 -2.57 -25.47
CA GLY A 198 -12.92 -2.29 -25.91
C GLY A 198 -13.29 -3.05 -27.16
N GLY A 199 -14.55 -2.94 -27.55
CA GLY A 199 -15.11 -3.52 -28.77
C GLY A 199 -15.67 -2.44 -29.69
N VAL A 200 -15.80 -2.78 -30.97
CA VAL A 200 -16.49 -1.98 -31.96
C VAL A 200 -17.59 -2.82 -32.58
N ASP A 201 -18.83 -2.35 -32.46
CA ASP A 201 -19.96 -2.92 -33.17
C ASP A 201 -20.25 -2.09 -34.43
N VAL A 202 -20.58 -2.77 -35.52
CA VAL A 202 -20.92 -2.14 -36.81
C VAL A 202 -22.35 -2.50 -37.17
N ALA A 203 -23.17 -1.50 -37.49
CA ALA A 203 -24.56 -1.69 -37.88
C ALA A 203 -24.86 -1.01 -39.23
N PRO A 204 -25.31 -1.77 -40.26
CA PRO A 204 -25.30 -3.23 -40.35
C PRO A 204 -23.87 -3.80 -40.52
N ALA A 205 -23.59 -4.97 -39.93
CA ALA A 205 -22.32 -5.67 -40.13
C ALA A 205 -22.34 -6.50 -41.43
N GLN A 206 -21.38 -6.25 -42.33
CA GLN A 206 -21.18 -7.01 -43.58
C GLN A 206 -19.68 -7.14 -43.87
N THR A 207 -19.31 -8.10 -44.73
CA THR A 207 -17.91 -8.26 -45.18
C THR A 207 -17.49 -7.16 -46.15
N THR A 208 -18.42 -6.72 -46.97
CA THR A 208 -18.27 -5.64 -47.95
C THR A 208 -19.58 -4.88 -48.03
N TYR A 209 -19.51 -3.62 -48.44
CA TYR A 209 -20.63 -2.69 -48.50
C TYR A 209 -20.71 -2.08 -49.89
N ARG A 210 -21.95 -1.87 -50.37
CA ARG A 210 -22.16 -1.13 -51.61
C ARG A 210 -21.93 0.36 -51.40
N TYR A 211 -21.61 1.06 -52.48
CA TYR A 211 -21.57 2.51 -52.50
C TYR A 211 -22.83 3.13 -51.88
N ASN A 212 -22.66 4.22 -51.12
CA ASN A 212 -23.71 4.93 -50.38
C ASN A 212 -24.39 4.12 -49.25
N THR A 213 -23.86 2.98 -48.83
CA THR A 213 -24.36 2.31 -47.62
C THR A 213 -24.03 3.16 -46.40
N ALA A 214 -25.07 3.52 -45.63
CA ALA A 214 -24.91 4.22 -44.36
C ALA A 214 -24.66 3.21 -43.23
N LEU A 215 -23.63 3.46 -42.43
CA LEU A 215 -23.22 2.65 -41.29
C LEU A 215 -23.21 3.48 -40.01
N THR A 216 -23.50 2.81 -38.90
CA THR A 216 -23.25 3.31 -37.55
C THR A 216 -22.26 2.39 -36.87
N LEU A 217 -21.13 2.95 -36.44
CA LEU A 217 -20.12 2.27 -35.63
C LEU A 217 -20.29 2.71 -34.18
N THR A 218 -20.24 1.77 -33.25
CA THR A 218 -20.36 2.03 -31.82
C THR A 218 -19.18 1.41 -31.08
N ALA A 219 -18.32 2.25 -30.53
CA ALA A 219 -17.23 1.82 -29.66
C ALA A 219 -17.74 1.67 -28.23
N THR A 220 -17.50 0.50 -27.63
CA THR A 220 -17.84 0.20 -26.23
C THR A 220 -16.56 -0.13 -25.48
N ALA A 221 -16.21 0.70 -24.51
CA ALA A 221 -15.04 0.43 -23.67
C ALA A 221 -15.33 -0.70 -22.68
N ALA A 222 -14.34 -1.55 -22.42
CA ALA A 222 -14.43 -2.56 -21.36
C ALA A 222 -14.27 -1.90 -19.97
N PRO A 223 -14.62 -2.59 -18.87
CA PRO A 223 -14.36 -2.08 -17.52
C PRO A 223 -12.90 -1.66 -17.32
N GLY A 224 -12.68 -0.49 -16.70
CA GLY A 224 -11.36 0.08 -16.51
C GLY A 224 -10.71 0.68 -17.75
N SER A 225 -11.48 0.93 -18.81
CA SER A 225 -11.01 1.61 -20.01
C SER A 225 -11.97 2.72 -20.42
N THR A 226 -11.41 3.76 -21.03
CA THR A 226 -12.14 4.89 -21.60
C THR A 226 -11.92 4.94 -23.10
N PHE A 227 -12.96 5.22 -23.88
CA PHE A 227 -12.83 5.46 -25.31
C PHE A 227 -12.13 6.79 -25.58
N ALA A 228 -11.00 6.75 -26.29
CA ALA A 228 -10.17 7.92 -26.56
C ALA A 228 -10.50 8.60 -27.90
N GLY A 229 -11.09 7.88 -28.85
CA GLY A 229 -11.49 8.42 -30.14
C GLY A 229 -11.31 7.48 -31.33
N TRP A 230 -11.91 7.86 -32.44
CA TRP A 230 -11.72 7.29 -33.77
C TRP A 230 -10.60 8.02 -34.52
N SER A 231 -9.81 7.27 -35.28
CA SER A 231 -8.79 7.80 -36.19
C SER A 231 -8.67 6.95 -37.47
N GLY A 232 -7.80 7.34 -38.41
CA GLY A 232 -7.69 6.76 -39.75
C GLY A 232 -8.34 7.68 -40.78
N ASP A 233 -9.16 7.11 -41.67
CA ASP A 233 -9.82 7.88 -42.73
C ASP A 233 -10.94 8.82 -42.22
N ARG A 234 -11.41 8.60 -40.98
CA ARG A 234 -12.33 9.48 -40.26
C ARG A 234 -11.86 9.65 -38.83
N THR A 235 -12.13 10.82 -38.26
CA THR A 235 -11.79 11.16 -36.88
C THR A 235 -13.03 11.62 -36.12
N ALA A 236 -13.22 11.13 -34.91
CA ALA A 236 -14.32 11.55 -34.03
C ALA A 236 -13.96 11.26 -32.57
N SER A 237 -14.40 12.10 -31.65
CA SER A 237 -14.24 11.89 -30.20
C SER A 237 -15.40 11.11 -29.58
N GLU A 238 -16.58 11.14 -30.23
CA GLU A 238 -17.76 10.43 -29.76
C GLU A 238 -17.65 8.93 -30.04
N PRO A 239 -18.08 8.06 -29.11
CA PRO A 239 -18.01 6.61 -29.28
C PRO A 239 -18.91 6.10 -30.42
N GLN A 240 -19.97 6.84 -30.75
CA GLN A 240 -20.82 6.54 -31.90
C GLN A 240 -20.40 7.36 -33.12
N LEU A 241 -20.08 6.70 -34.23
CA LEU A 241 -19.69 7.31 -35.50
C LEU A 241 -20.63 6.87 -36.62
N ASN A 242 -21.33 7.83 -37.21
CA ASN A 242 -22.14 7.62 -38.41
C ASN A 242 -21.32 7.96 -39.66
N LEU A 243 -21.27 7.07 -40.64
CA LEU A 243 -20.54 7.29 -41.89
C LEU A 243 -21.25 6.64 -43.09
N THR A 244 -20.88 7.08 -44.28
CA THR A 244 -21.36 6.52 -45.54
C THR A 244 -20.18 5.95 -46.31
N ILE A 245 -20.33 4.72 -46.81
CA ILE A 245 -19.30 4.07 -47.62
C ILE A 245 -19.28 4.66 -49.03
N THR A 246 -18.20 5.35 -49.35
CA THR A 246 -17.92 5.91 -50.69
C THR A 246 -16.73 5.24 -51.38
N ASP A 247 -15.91 4.57 -50.60
CA ASP A 247 -14.61 3.99 -50.91
C ASP A 247 -14.23 2.96 -49.83
N HIS A 248 -13.09 2.30 -49.98
CA HIS A 248 -12.53 1.44 -48.95
C HIS A 248 -12.05 2.31 -47.79
N LEU A 249 -12.45 1.98 -46.56
CA LEU A 249 -12.12 2.76 -45.37
C LEU A 249 -11.31 1.94 -44.35
N HIS A 250 -10.32 2.57 -43.74
CA HIS A 250 -9.55 2.07 -42.61
C HIS A 250 -9.78 2.98 -41.39
N LEU A 251 -10.34 2.41 -40.33
CA LEU A 251 -10.61 3.12 -39.08
C LEU A 251 -9.97 2.42 -37.87
N THR A 252 -9.55 3.22 -36.91
CA THR A 252 -8.96 2.77 -35.65
C THR A 252 -9.76 3.34 -34.47
N ALA A 253 -10.27 2.46 -33.61
CA ALA A 253 -10.81 2.83 -32.30
C ALA A 253 -9.69 2.77 -31.25
N ALA A 254 -9.45 3.87 -30.54
CA ALA A 254 -8.47 3.93 -29.47
C ALA A 254 -9.15 3.87 -28.09
N PHE A 255 -8.61 3.07 -27.18
CA PHE A 255 -9.03 3.01 -25.78
C PHE A 255 -7.84 3.23 -24.84
N THR A 256 -8.05 3.97 -23.76
CA THR A 256 -7.04 4.24 -22.73
C THR A 256 -7.42 3.57 -21.43
N LEU A 257 -6.45 2.99 -20.73
CA LEU A 257 -6.66 2.38 -19.41
C LEU A 257 -6.93 3.46 -18.36
N ASP A 258 -7.90 3.20 -17.48
CA ASP A 258 -8.24 4.08 -16.37
C ASP A 258 -7.29 3.87 -15.20
N TYR A 259 -7.00 4.94 -14.47
CA TYR A 259 -6.16 4.95 -13.28
C TYR A 259 -6.93 5.50 -12.08
N TYR A 260 -6.66 4.94 -10.91
CA TYR A 260 -7.33 5.29 -9.67
C TYR A 260 -6.34 5.57 -8.54
N THR A 261 -6.83 6.32 -7.56
CA THR A 261 -6.09 6.69 -6.36
C THR A 261 -6.40 5.73 -5.21
N LEU A 262 -5.34 5.27 -4.53
CA LEU A 262 -5.45 4.55 -3.27
C LEU A 262 -4.92 5.44 -2.15
N THR A 263 -5.82 5.89 -1.29
CA THR A 263 -5.49 6.67 -0.10
C THR A 263 -5.37 5.76 1.11
N VAL A 264 -4.25 5.84 1.82
CA VAL A 264 -4.07 5.10 3.08
C VAL A 264 -4.17 6.06 4.26
N LYS A 265 -5.10 5.78 5.17
CA LYS A 265 -5.22 6.46 6.47
C LYS A 265 -4.61 5.58 7.56
N ILE A 266 -3.92 6.22 8.49
CA ILE A 266 -3.28 5.57 9.64
C ILE A 266 -3.84 6.24 10.88
N THR A 267 -4.64 5.51 11.64
CA THR A 267 -5.37 6.07 12.79
C THR A 267 -5.22 5.21 14.04
N ASP A 268 -5.61 5.78 15.18
CA ASP A 268 -5.91 5.02 16.38
C ASP A 268 -7.35 4.50 16.39
N ASP A 269 -7.75 3.84 17.48
CA ASP A 269 -9.10 3.31 17.69
C ASP A 269 -10.18 4.39 17.86
N ASN A 270 -9.79 5.65 18.03
CA ASN A 270 -10.66 6.82 18.12
C ASN A 270 -10.61 7.69 16.85
N ASP A 271 -10.16 7.11 15.74
CA ASP A 271 -9.98 7.75 14.42
C ASP A 271 -9.06 8.97 14.44
N GLN A 272 -8.18 9.11 15.43
CA GLN A 272 -7.15 10.15 15.45
C GLN A 272 -5.93 9.70 14.66
N PRO A 273 -5.19 10.62 13.99
CA PRO A 273 -3.98 10.24 13.26
C PRO A 273 -2.93 9.58 14.17
N ALA A 274 -2.37 8.46 13.73
CA ALA A 274 -1.31 7.72 14.44
C ALA A 274 -0.01 7.67 13.62
N PRO A 275 0.64 8.84 13.38
CA PRO A 275 1.67 9.03 12.35
C PRO A 275 2.97 8.27 12.60
N GLU A 276 3.20 7.76 13.80
CA GLU A 276 4.38 6.94 14.11
C GLU A 276 4.34 5.58 13.40
N ASN A 277 3.14 5.08 13.15
CA ASN A 277 2.92 3.82 12.44
C ASN A 277 3.04 4.03 10.94
N ARG A 278 3.32 2.95 10.22
CA ARG A 278 3.45 3.00 8.77
C ARG A 278 2.63 1.90 8.10
N VAL A 279 2.12 2.22 6.92
CA VAL A 279 1.63 1.22 5.96
C VAL A 279 2.55 1.26 4.74
N THR A 280 2.96 0.09 4.29
CA THR A 280 3.60 -0.09 2.99
C THR A 280 2.59 -0.58 1.98
N VAL A 281 2.69 -0.08 0.75
CA VAL A 281 1.87 -0.55 -0.37
C VAL A 281 2.83 -1.03 -1.47
N THR A 282 2.61 -2.25 -1.95
CA THR A 282 3.44 -2.87 -3.00
C THR A 282 2.56 -3.49 -4.09
N PRO A 283 2.78 -3.17 -5.38
CA PRO A 283 3.70 -2.15 -5.89
C PRO A 283 3.30 -0.74 -5.44
N ALA A 284 4.21 0.23 -5.59
CA ALA A 284 3.87 1.64 -5.40
C ALA A 284 3.13 2.16 -6.65
N ALA A 285 2.19 3.07 -6.46
CA ALA A 285 1.52 3.78 -7.55
C ALA A 285 2.54 4.43 -8.49
N ASN A 286 2.23 4.43 -9.79
CA ASN A 286 2.97 5.24 -10.74
C ASN A 286 2.48 6.72 -10.68
N ALA A 287 2.99 7.57 -11.57
CA ALA A 287 2.63 8.99 -11.59
C ALA A 287 1.13 9.28 -11.86
N ALA A 288 0.42 8.37 -12.52
CA ALA A 288 -1.01 8.46 -12.81
C ALA A 288 -1.88 7.75 -11.76
N GLY A 289 -1.32 6.87 -10.93
CA GLY A 289 -2.04 6.10 -9.91
C GLY A 289 -1.82 4.59 -10.05
N TYR A 290 -2.82 3.81 -9.64
CA TYR A 290 -2.91 2.37 -9.88
C TYR A 290 -3.81 2.11 -11.08
N MET A 291 -3.43 1.16 -11.93
CA MET A 291 -4.26 0.74 -13.06
C MET A 291 -5.51 0.01 -12.57
N TYR A 292 -6.62 0.09 -13.30
CA TYR A 292 -7.79 -0.75 -13.04
C TYR A 292 -7.41 -2.24 -12.98
N GLY A 293 -7.88 -2.93 -11.94
CA GLY A 293 -7.61 -4.34 -11.70
C GLY A 293 -6.21 -4.63 -11.14
N GLU A 294 -5.37 -3.62 -10.91
CA GLU A 294 -4.07 -3.80 -10.27
C GLU A 294 -4.24 -4.22 -8.81
N VAL A 295 -3.45 -5.20 -8.36
CA VAL A 295 -3.52 -5.72 -6.99
C VAL A 295 -2.43 -5.07 -6.15
N ALA A 296 -2.85 -4.26 -5.18
CA ALA A 296 -1.98 -3.62 -4.21
C ALA A 296 -1.93 -4.44 -2.91
N THR A 297 -0.74 -4.84 -2.47
CA THR A 297 -0.52 -5.47 -1.17
C THR A 297 -0.24 -4.41 -0.13
N LEU A 298 -1.08 -4.31 0.89
CA LEU A 298 -0.92 -3.41 2.03
C LEU A 298 -0.32 -4.18 3.21
N THR A 299 0.73 -3.64 3.83
CA THR A 299 1.32 -4.21 5.04
C THR A 299 1.49 -3.14 6.11
N ALA A 300 0.81 -3.34 7.24
CA ALA A 300 0.89 -2.51 8.43
C ALA A 300 2.17 -2.82 9.20
N VAL A 301 2.88 -1.76 9.59
CA VAL A 301 4.12 -1.79 10.35
C VAL A 301 3.92 -0.92 11.59
N PRO A 302 3.53 -1.53 12.74
CA PRO A 302 3.40 -0.79 14.00
C PRO A 302 4.73 -0.21 14.46
N ALA A 303 4.71 1.00 14.99
CA ALA A 303 5.83 1.55 15.74
C ALA A 303 5.92 0.94 17.15
N PRO A 304 7.08 1.03 17.84
CA PRO A 304 7.16 0.65 19.25
C PRO A 304 6.08 1.32 20.09
N GLY A 305 5.38 0.55 20.92
CA GLY A 305 4.28 1.04 21.74
C GLY A 305 2.91 1.06 21.07
N TRP A 306 2.79 0.49 19.86
CA TRP A 306 1.53 0.33 19.15
C TRP A 306 1.30 -1.13 18.74
N LEU A 307 0.04 -1.54 18.70
CA LEU A 307 -0.40 -2.83 18.18
C LEU A 307 -1.31 -2.58 16.97
N PHE A 308 -1.11 -3.32 15.89
CA PHE A 308 -2.05 -3.30 14.77
C PHE A 308 -3.36 -3.99 15.19
N GLN A 309 -4.48 -3.28 15.10
CA GLN A 309 -5.80 -3.81 15.45
C GLN A 309 -6.50 -4.39 14.22
N GLY A 310 -6.44 -3.70 13.07
CA GLY A 310 -7.09 -4.16 11.84
C GLY A 310 -7.19 -3.11 10.75
N TRP A 311 -7.65 -3.55 9.58
CA TRP A 311 -8.00 -2.72 8.43
C TRP A 311 -9.50 -2.42 8.42
N ARG A 312 -9.87 -1.27 7.86
CA ARG A 312 -11.25 -0.83 7.59
C ARG A 312 -11.34 -0.15 6.22
N ASP A 313 -12.58 0.17 5.83
CA ASP A 313 -12.98 0.77 4.56
C ASP A 313 -12.85 -0.19 3.37
N ALA A 314 -12.02 0.11 2.37
CA ALA A 314 -11.95 -0.71 1.15
C ALA A 314 -11.42 -2.14 1.39
N VAL A 315 -10.82 -2.41 2.55
CA VAL A 315 -10.45 -3.76 2.99
C VAL A 315 -10.73 -3.91 4.49
N GLU A 316 -11.08 -5.12 4.92
CA GLU A 316 -11.34 -5.44 6.33
C GLU A 316 -10.50 -6.65 6.77
N GLY A 317 -10.13 -6.69 8.05
CA GLY A 317 -9.46 -7.83 8.65
C GLY A 317 -8.42 -7.45 9.71
N ASN A 318 -7.99 -8.42 10.49
CA ASN A 318 -7.05 -8.23 11.61
C ASN A 318 -5.62 -8.71 11.30
N GLN A 319 -5.38 -9.18 10.08
CA GLN A 319 -4.04 -9.61 9.66
C GLN A 319 -3.20 -8.38 9.28
N PRO A 320 -1.93 -8.30 9.70
CA PRO A 320 -1.07 -7.13 9.42
C PRO A 320 -0.74 -6.96 7.94
N SER A 321 -1.11 -7.92 7.08
CA SER A 321 -0.97 -7.83 5.63
C SER A 321 -2.28 -8.23 4.96
N THR A 322 -2.67 -7.51 3.91
CA THR A 322 -3.87 -7.76 3.09
C THR A 322 -3.66 -7.26 1.67
N THR A 323 -4.54 -7.64 0.75
CA THR A 323 -4.51 -7.23 -0.66
C THR A 323 -5.79 -6.51 -1.07
N LEU A 324 -5.68 -5.49 -1.92
CA LEU A 324 -6.78 -4.76 -2.53
C LEU A 324 -6.64 -4.81 -4.05
N THR A 325 -7.67 -5.27 -4.75
CA THR A 325 -7.79 -5.06 -6.21
C THR A 325 -8.37 -3.68 -6.45
N VAL A 326 -7.65 -2.82 -7.17
CA VAL A 326 -8.07 -1.43 -7.40
C VAL A 326 -9.03 -1.36 -8.58
N GLU A 327 -10.32 -1.27 -8.30
CA GLU A 327 -11.39 -1.14 -9.31
C GLU A 327 -11.97 0.28 -9.40
N GLY A 328 -11.53 1.17 -8.50
CA GLY A 328 -11.99 2.54 -8.35
C GLY A 328 -11.15 3.29 -7.31
N ASP A 329 -11.42 4.58 -7.12
CA ASP A 329 -10.80 5.34 -6.03
C ASP A 329 -11.16 4.71 -4.68
N ALA A 330 -10.13 4.41 -3.89
CA ALA A 330 -10.29 3.66 -2.65
C ALA A 330 -9.56 4.36 -1.50
N THR A 331 -10.17 4.28 -0.31
CA THR A 331 -9.50 4.62 0.95
C THR A 331 -9.40 3.35 1.79
N VAL A 332 -8.22 3.09 2.33
CA VAL A 332 -7.98 2.02 3.30
C VAL A 332 -7.51 2.64 4.61
N THR A 333 -8.14 2.28 5.72
CA THR A 333 -7.74 2.75 7.04
C THR A 333 -7.07 1.61 7.82
N ALA A 334 -5.84 1.83 8.26
CA ALA A 334 -5.10 0.96 9.18
C ALA A 334 -5.24 1.51 10.61
N VAL A 335 -5.80 0.69 11.50
CA VAL A 335 -6.08 1.07 12.89
C VAL A 335 -5.04 0.45 13.82
N PHE A 336 -4.41 1.29 14.65
CA PHE A 336 -3.40 0.89 15.62
C PHE A 336 -3.84 1.30 17.03
N VAL A 337 -3.68 0.44 18.02
CA VAL A 337 -4.00 0.76 19.42
C VAL A 337 -2.72 0.95 20.24
N PRO A 338 -2.62 1.97 21.10
CA PRO A 338 -1.46 2.16 21.95
C PRO A 338 -1.36 1.04 23.00
N ILE A 339 -0.12 0.65 23.31
CA ILE A 339 0.19 -0.34 24.35
C ILE A 339 0.34 0.41 25.69
N TYR A 340 -0.34 -0.09 26.71
CA TYR A 340 -0.25 0.41 28.08
C TYR A 340 0.30 -0.66 29.03
N TYR A 341 1.00 -0.21 30.05
CA TYR A 341 1.57 -1.02 31.11
C TYR A 341 1.12 -0.53 32.48
N THR A 342 0.88 -1.47 33.39
CA THR A 342 0.50 -1.18 34.77
C THR A 342 1.73 -1.23 35.65
N LEU A 343 1.95 -0.16 36.42
CA LEU A 343 3.02 -0.11 37.41
C LEU A 343 2.44 -0.09 38.82
N THR A 344 3.16 -0.73 39.73
CA THR A 344 2.87 -0.68 41.16
C THR A 344 4.13 -0.25 41.91
N VAL A 345 3.93 0.45 43.02
CA VAL A 345 5.01 0.85 43.92
C VAL A 345 4.74 0.30 45.31
N GLU A 346 5.78 -0.22 45.94
CA GLU A 346 5.69 -0.76 47.30
C GLU A 346 6.94 -0.40 48.11
N ALA A 347 6.79 -0.38 49.44
CA ALA A 347 7.87 -0.18 50.38
C ALA A 347 8.05 -1.46 51.20
N VAL A 348 9.29 -1.95 51.27
CA VAL A 348 9.66 -3.13 52.06
C VAL A 348 10.77 -2.82 53.04
N ASP A 349 10.84 -3.58 54.14
CA ASP A 349 11.96 -3.55 55.07
C ASP A 349 13.12 -4.45 54.61
N ASP A 350 14.11 -4.65 55.48
CA ASP A 350 15.30 -5.47 55.24
C ASP A 350 15.01 -6.98 55.23
N THR A 351 13.79 -7.39 55.55
CA THR A 351 13.28 -8.76 55.44
C THR A 351 12.39 -8.96 54.21
N ASP A 352 12.33 -7.95 53.33
CA ASP A 352 11.43 -7.87 52.17
C ASP A 352 9.93 -7.88 52.54
N ALA A 353 9.59 -7.61 53.80
CA ALA A 353 8.21 -7.52 54.25
C ALA A 353 7.64 -6.11 53.99
N PRO A 354 6.36 -5.97 53.59
CA PRO A 354 5.72 -4.66 53.42
C PRO A 354 5.82 -3.82 54.70
N THR A 355 6.28 -2.57 54.55
CA THR A 355 6.53 -1.68 55.69
C THR A 355 5.80 -0.35 55.57
N THR A 356 5.40 0.21 56.71
CA THR A 356 4.89 1.59 56.82
C THR A 356 5.99 2.59 57.16
N ASN A 357 7.24 2.14 57.32
CA ASN A 357 8.37 2.98 57.71
C ASN A 357 8.91 3.83 56.55
N GLY A 358 8.53 3.48 55.32
CA GLY A 358 8.79 4.23 54.10
C GLY A 358 7.49 4.60 53.40
N ALA A 359 7.46 5.78 52.78
CA ALA A 359 6.40 6.20 51.87
C ALA A 359 6.94 6.20 50.44
N VAL A 360 6.20 5.58 49.53
CA VAL A 360 6.50 5.54 48.10
C VAL A 360 5.43 6.26 47.31
N LEU A 361 5.84 6.97 46.26
CA LEU A 361 4.95 7.61 45.31
C LEU A 361 5.43 7.32 43.89
N ILE A 362 4.49 7.28 42.95
CA ILE A 362 4.76 7.26 41.52
C ILE A 362 4.10 8.49 40.88
N SER A 363 4.83 9.17 40.01
CA SER A 363 4.39 10.39 39.34
C SER A 363 4.75 10.37 37.84
N PRO A 364 3.85 10.82 36.95
CA PRO A 364 2.44 11.17 37.22
C PRO A 364 1.64 9.93 37.68
N PRO A 365 0.50 10.06 38.37
CA PRO A 365 -0.32 8.89 38.72
C PRO A 365 -0.85 8.18 37.46
N GLN A 366 -0.87 6.84 37.48
CA GLN A 366 -1.37 6.06 36.35
C GLN A 366 -2.86 6.31 36.10
N ASN A 367 -3.25 6.38 34.83
CA ASN A 367 -4.66 6.43 34.45
C ASN A 367 -5.30 5.02 34.50
N ALA A 368 -6.58 4.89 34.13
CA ALA A 368 -7.28 3.61 34.17
C ALA A 368 -6.67 2.52 33.25
N ALA A 369 -6.00 2.91 32.17
CA ALA A 369 -5.30 2.01 31.24
C ALA A 369 -3.85 1.72 31.66
N GLY A 370 -3.24 2.58 32.49
CA GLY A 370 -1.84 2.50 32.93
C GLY A 370 -0.97 3.63 32.38
N TYR A 371 0.33 3.38 32.27
CA TYR A 371 1.28 4.25 31.55
C TYR A 371 1.40 3.79 30.11
N ARG A 372 1.51 4.73 29.17
CA ARG A 372 1.76 4.39 27.76
C ARG A 372 3.20 3.87 27.61
N TYR A 373 3.42 2.91 26.72
CA TYR A 373 4.79 2.49 26.38
C TYR A 373 5.66 3.71 26.02
N GLY A 374 6.87 3.77 26.57
CA GLY A 374 7.81 4.85 26.34
C GLY A 374 7.57 6.10 27.20
N GLU A 375 6.48 6.15 27.98
CA GLU A 375 6.23 7.24 28.92
C GLU A 375 7.27 7.23 30.05
N LEU A 376 7.56 8.41 30.60
CA LEU A 376 8.46 8.55 31.75
C LEU A 376 7.66 8.46 33.04
N ALA A 377 8.06 7.54 33.92
CA ALA A 377 7.56 7.45 35.29
C ALA A 377 8.67 7.88 36.26
N ILE A 378 8.29 8.59 37.31
CA ILE A 378 9.16 8.99 38.42
C ILE A 378 8.70 8.24 39.66
N VAL A 379 9.60 7.51 40.30
CA VAL A 379 9.35 6.95 41.63
C VAL A 379 10.12 7.73 42.68
N SER A 380 9.48 8.01 43.81
CA SER A 380 10.08 8.71 44.94
C SER A 380 9.79 7.99 46.25
N ALA A 381 10.84 7.86 47.06
CA ALA A 381 10.82 7.19 48.35
C ALA A 381 11.21 8.21 49.43
N THR A 382 10.41 8.29 50.49
CA THR A 382 10.71 9.12 51.67
C THR A 382 10.63 8.25 52.92
N SER A 383 11.58 8.38 53.82
CA SER A 383 11.50 7.73 55.14
C SER A 383 10.39 8.38 55.95
N ALA A 384 9.31 7.64 56.20
CA ALA A 384 8.13 8.12 56.91
C ALA A 384 8.29 8.00 58.43
N ALA A 385 8.98 6.94 58.89
CA ALA A 385 9.30 6.73 60.29
C ALA A 385 10.70 7.28 60.63
N THR A 386 10.81 7.94 61.79
CA THR A 386 12.10 8.28 62.40
C THR A 386 12.90 7.01 62.65
N GLY A 387 14.19 7.03 62.35
CA GLY A 387 15.06 5.87 62.53
C GLY A 387 15.18 4.95 61.32
N TRP A 388 14.48 5.21 60.22
CA TRP A 388 14.62 4.45 58.97
C TRP A 388 15.28 5.28 57.88
N ARG A 389 15.96 4.60 56.95
CA ARG A 389 16.52 5.23 55.74
C ARG A 389 16.24 4.39 54.51
N PHE A 390 16.02 5.06 53.39
CA PHE A 390 15.97 4.44 52.06
C PHE A 390 17.35 3.84 51.69
N VAL A 391 17.33 2.69 51.03
CA VAL A 391 18.53 1.99 50.55
C VAL A 391 18.62 2.08 49.03
N ASN A 392 17.65 1.49 48.33
CA ASN A 392 17.58 1.44 46.88
C ASN A 392 16.17 1.05 46.40
N TRP A 393 15.93 1.29 45.11
CA TRP A 393 14.84 0.75 44.32
C TRP A 393 15.28 -0.56 43.64
N GLN A 394 14.35 -1.52 43.56
CA GLN A 394 14.47 -2.75 42.79
C GLN A 394 13.20 -3.03 41.97
N GLY A 395 13.24 -4.02 41.06
CA GLY A 395 12.13 -4.39 40.17
C GLY A 395 12.22 -3.70 38.82
N VAL A 396 11.14 -3.05 38.35
CA VAL A 396 11.10 -2.35 37.05
C VAL A 396 12.06 -1.17 36.95
N VAL A 397 12.63 -0.75 38.08
CA VAL A 397 13.69 0.26 38.16
C VAL A 397 14.70 -0.13 39.24
N SER A 398 15.99 0.03 38.94
CA SER A 398 17.09 -0.21 39.88
C SER A 398 17.88 1.08 40.08
N SER A 399 17.83 1.63 41.29
CA SER A 399 18.47 2.92 41.59
C SER A 399 18.77 3.09 43.08
N ILE A 400 19.92 3.65 43.41
CA ILE A 400 20.27 4.04 44.79
C ILE A 400 19.75 5.45 45.14
N ASN A 401 19.19 6.17 44.16
CA ASN A 401 18.62 7.49 44.39
C ASN A 401 17.17 7.33 44.84
N ALA A 402 16.82 7.95 45.96
CA ALA A 402 15.46 7.92 46.51
C ALA A 402 14.41 8.46 45.52
N VAL A 403 14.80 9.36 44.61
CA VAL A 403 13.99 9.82 43.49
C VAL A 403 14.68 9.44 42.18
N THR A 404 13.97 8.74 41.29
CA THR A 404 14.53 8.33 40.00
C THR A 404 13.44 8.29 38.92
N THR A 405 13.85 8.57 37.68
CA THR A 405 12.99 8.57 36.49
C THR A 405 13.41 7.42 35.58
N PHE A 406 12.45 6.71 35.00
CA PHE A 406 12.69 5.65 34.03
C PHE A 406 11.60 5.61 32.96
N THR A 407 11.89 4.91 31.86
CA THR A 407 10.95 4.73 30.75
C THR A 407 10.15 3.45 30.96
N VAL A 408 8.82 3.54 30.89
CA VAL A 408 7.93 2.39 31.05
C VAL A 408 7.94 1.55 29.77
N THR A 409 8.43 0.32 29.86
CA THR A 409 8.51 -0.61 28.73
C THR A 409 7.78 -1.93 28.96
N GLU A 410 7.45 -2.23 30.23
CA GLU A 410 6.73 -3.41 30.67
C GLU A 410 5.94 -3.12 31.96
N SER A 411 4.98 -4.00 32.29
CA SER A 411 4.26 -3.95 33.57
C SER A 411 5.11 -4.55 34.68
N GLY A 412 4.99 -4.02 35.90
CA GLY A 412 5.67 -4.60 37.05
C GLY A 412 5.63 -3.76 38.31
N VAL A 413 6.54 -4.06 39.23
CA VAL A 413 6.61 -3.45 40.56
C VAL A 413 7.93 -2.70 40.72
N ALA A 414 7.90 -1.49 41.25
CA ALA A 414 9.06 -0.77 41.76
C ALA A 414 9.04 -0.83 43.29
N THR A 415 10.03 -1.50 43.86
CA THR A 415 10.09 -1.82 45.30
C THR A 415 11.16 -0.96 45.95
N ALA A 416 10.78 -0.11 46.91
CA ALA A 416 11.73 0.68 47.70
C ALA A 416 12.10 -0.08 48.97
N HIS A 417 13.40 -0.36 49.14
CA HIS A 417 13.91 -1.02 50.33
C HIS A 417 14.32 0.02 51.38
N PHE A 418 13.89 -0.21 52.62
CA PHE A 418 14.23 0.59 53.79
C PHE A 418 14.94 -0.27 54.83
N THR A 419 15.85 0.35 55.57
CA THR A 419 16.55 -0.30 56.69
C THR A 419 16.70 0.68 57.84
N ASP A 420 16.94 0.15 59.05
CA ASP A 420 17.21 0.95 60.23
C ASP A 420 18.44 1.85 60.05
N LYS A 421 18.37 3.05 60.60
CA LYS A 421 19.52 3.91 60.82
C LYS A 421 20.33 3.31 61.96
N ILE A 422 21.61 3.10 61.69
CA ILE A 422 22.60 2.70 62.69
C ILE A 422 23.32 3.94 63.22
N TYR A 423 23.54 3.99 64.52
CA TYR A 423 24.21 5.08 65.22
C TYR A 423 25.45 4.56 65.95
N SER A 424 26.43 5.45 66.15
CA SER A 424 27.65 5.12 66.89
C SER A 424 27.57 5.65 68.32
N LEU A 425 28.06 4.87 69.27
CA LEU A 425 28.27 5.30 70.65
C LEU A 425 29.76 5.21 70.99
N THR A 426 30.36 6.35 71.31
CA THR A 426 31.75 6.44 71.73
C THR A 426 31.80 6.58 73.25
N THR A 427 32.45 5.64 73.93
CA THR A 427 32.62 5.67 75.40
C THR A 427 34.05 6.03 75.76
N ILE A 428 34.23 7.00 76.66
CA ILE A 428 35.53 7.49 77.12
C ILE A 428 35.60 7.30 78.63
N ILE A 429 36.70 6.77 79.15
CA ILE A 429 36.98 6.81 80.59
C ILE A 429 37.99 7.92 80.87
N SER A 430 37.76 8.72 81.92
CA SER A 430 38.60 9.90 82.22
C SER A 430 40.06 9.54 82.50
N ASP A 431 40.30 8.32 83.00
CA ASP A 431 41.62 7.72 83.17
C ASP A 431 41.54 6.23 82.78
N GLU A 432 42.33 5.81 81.78
CA GLU A 432 42.35 4.44 81.27
C GLU A 432 42.78 3.41 82.33
N ALA A 433 43.55 3.82 83.34
CA ALA A 433 43.90 2.94 84.45
C ALA A 433 42.73 2.72 85.44
N GLY A 434 41.73 3.61 85.42
CA GLY A 434 40.68 3.67 86.43
C GLY A 434 39.52 2.70 86.24
N GLY A 435 39.42 2.02 85.10
CA GLY A 435 38.41 0.98 84.87
C GLY A 435 38.09 0.75 83.40
N THR A 436 36.98 0.07 83.16
CA THR A 436 36.44 -0.15 81.80
C THR A 436 34.96 0.20 81.74
N ILE A 437 34.50 0.66 80.59
CA ILE A 437 33.07 0.86 80.31
C ILE A 437 32.57 -0.32 79.50
N VAL A 438 31.54 -1.02 80.00
CA VAL A 438 30.84 -2.08 79.28
C VAL A 438 29.51 -1.53 78.79
N ALA A 439 29.30 -1.57 77.48
CA ALA A 439 28.04 -1.24 76.84
C ALA A 439 27.26 -2.53 76.52
N ALA A 440 26.01 -2.61 76.93
CA ALA A 440 25.11 -3.72 76.63
C ALA A 440 23.76 -3.20 76.11
N PRO A 441 23.25 -3.71 74.97
CA PRO A 441 23.87 -4.68 74.05
C PRO A 441 25.13 -4.13 73.35
N ALA A 442 25.83 -4.97 72.57
CA ALA A 442 26.97 -4.57 71.73
C ALA A 442 26.51 -3.93 70.40
N PRO A 443 27.33 -3.11 69.71
CA PRO A 443 26.96 -2.51 68.43
C PRO A 443 26.78 -3.56 67.31
N PRO A 444 26.07 -3.25 66.20
CA PRO A 444 25.54 -1.94 65.82
C PRO A 444 24.27 -1.56 66.58
N TYR A 445 24.04 -0.25 66.71
CA TYR A 445 22.92 0.27 67.48
C TYR A 445 21.88 0.93 66.59
N SER A 446 20.62 0.52 66.71
CA SER A 446 19.50 1.11 65.96
C SER A 446 18.91 2.34 66.65
N PHE A 447 18.12 3.12 65.91
CA PHE A 447 17.43 4.29 66.44
C PHE A 447 16.54 3.95 67.65
N GLY A 448 16.65 4.73 68.72
CA GLY A 448 15.84 4.57 69.92
C GLY A 448 16.24 3.37 70.78
N GLN A 449 17.30 2.65 70.43
CA GLN A 449 17.79 1.54 71.24
C GLN A 449 18.35 2.04 72.57
N GLN A 450 17.91 1.43 73.66
CA GLN A 450 18.43 1.70 74.99
C GLN A 450 19.68 0.87 75.24
N ILE A 451 20.80 1.55 75.53
CA ILE A 451 22.10 0.94 75.84
C ILE A 451 22.40 1.18 77.31
N THR A 452 22.65 0.11 78.06
CA THR A 452 23.09 0.18 79.45
C THR A 452 24.62 0.26 79.48
N LEU A 453 25.13 1.33 80.09
CA LEU A 453 26.54 1.57 80.35
C LEU A 453 26.86 1.26 81.80
N THR A 454 27.83 0.38 82.00
CA THR A 454 28.34 0.00 83.32
C THR A 454 29.82 0.34 83.38
N VAL A 455 30.20 1.18 84.33
CA VAL A 455 31.62 1.34 84.69
C VAL A 455 31.97 0.22 85.63
N VAL A 456 33.05 -0.50 85.31
CA VAL A 456 33.70 -1.44 86.22
C VAL A 456 35.01 -0.78 86.64
N PRO A 457 35.07 -0.11 87.81
CA PRO A 457 36.30 0.51 88.28
C PRO A 457 37.37 -0.56 88.59
N THR A 458 38.62 -0.25 88.27
CA THR A 458 39.77 -1.05 88.74
C THR A 458 39.91 -0.90 90.27
N ALA A 459 40.51 -1.88 90.96
CA ALA A 459 40.77 -1.78 92.39
C ALA A 459 41.50 -0.47 92.74
N GLY A 460 41.02 0.24 93.77
CA GLY A 460 41.54 1.56 94.14
C GLY A 460 40.95 2.75 93.40
N TRP A 461 39.95 2.54 92.54
CA TRP A 461 39.23 3.60 91.85
C TRP A 461 37.74 3.56 92.18
N ALA A 462 37.11 4.73 92.21
CA ALA A 462 35.68 4.91 92.37
C ALA A 462 35.11 5.62 91.14
N PHE A 463 33.94 5.16 90.71
CA PHE A 463 33.15 5.90 89.72
C PHE A 463 32.54 7.14 90.38
N VAL A 464 32.68 8.29 89.72
CA VAL A 464 32.18 9.57 90.21
C VAL A 464 30.89 9.96 89.50
N GLY A 465 30.87 9.86 88.17
CA GLY A 465 29.71 10.25 87.37
C GLY A 465 29.93 10.18 85.87
N TRP A 466 28.84 10.26 85.13
CA TRP A 466 28.78 10.35 83.68
C TRP A 466 28.71 11.81 83.22
N SER A 467 29.31 12.10 82.08
CA SER A 467 29.21 13.38 81.37
C SER A 467 29.18 13.19 79.84
N GLY A 468 28.89 14.25 79.08
CA GLY A 468 28.64 14.18 77.64
C GLY A 468 27.15 13.98 77.35
N ASP A 469 26.81 13.02 76.48
CA ASP A 469 25.41 12.71 76.12
C ASP A 469 24.64 11.90 77.17
N LEU A 470 25.31 11.45 78.23
CA LEU A 470 24.73 10.87 79.43
C LEU A 470 25.27 11.61 80.65
N ILE A 471 24.39 11.97 81.58
CA ILE A 471 24.74 12.71 82.79
C ILE A 471 24.19 12.03 84.04
N GLY A 472 24.89 12.16 85.17
CA GLY A 472 24.45 11.68 86.48
C GLY A 472 25.42 10.68 87.11
N THR A 473 25.08 10.16 88.28
CA THR A 473 25.98 9.35 89.12
C THR A 473 25.56 7.90 89.28
N ALA A 474 24.50 7.47 88.58
CA ALA A 474 24.05 6.08 88.59
C ALA A 474 25.04 5.16 87.84
N ASN A 475 25.37 4.02 88.42
CA ASN A 475 26.16 2.98 87.77
C ASN A 475 25.58 1.60 88.15
N PRO A 476 24.94 0.86 87.23
CA PRO A 476 24.79 1.15 85.79
C PRO A 476 23.83 2.31 85.45
N ALA A 477 23.95 2.87 84.23
CA ALA A 477 23.06 3.89 83.68
C ALA A 477 22.65 3.57 82.22
N THR A 478 21.49 4.07 81.77
CA THR A 478 20.96 3.78 80.43
C THR A 478 20.90 5.04 79.57
N ILE A 479 21.29 4.92 78.30
CA ILE A 479 21.20 5.97 77.28
C ILE A 479 20.37 5.48 76.09
N GLU A 480 19.48 6.31 75.56
CA GLU A 480 18.74 6.02 74.32
C GLU A 480 19.49 6.57 73.12
N LEU A 481 19.76 5.74 72.11
CA LEU A 481 20.54 6.15 70.94
C LEU A 481 19.65 6.67 69.80
N ASN A 482 19.44 7.98 69.78
CA ASN A 482 18.69 8.69 68.73
C ASN A 482 19.57 9.50 67.75
N ASP A 483 20.87 9.60 68.05
CA ASP A 483 21.91 10.20 67.21
C ASP A 483 23.26 9.53 67.53
N HIS A 484 24.34 9.88 66.83
CA HIS A 484 25.70 9.55 67.25
C HIS A 484 25.98 10.19 68.61
N LYS A 485 26.40 9.39 69.59
CA LYS A 485 26.59 9.84 70.98
C LYS A 485 28.00 9.60 71.50
N VAL A 486 28.42 10.46 72.40
CA VAL A 486 29.69 10.39 73.12
C VAL A 486 29.44 10.52 74.62
N VAL A 487 29.89 9.53 75.39
CA VAL A 487 29.70 9.47 76.84
C VAL A 487 31.05 9.29 77.53
N THR A 488 31.30 10.10 78.56
CA THR A 488 32.51 10.03 79.38
C THR A 488 32.19 9.59 80.81
N ALA A 489 32.85 8.53 81.29
CA ALA A 489 32.86 8.13 82.69
C ALA A 489 34.01 8.81 83.44
N THR A 490 33.69 9.57 84.47
CA THR A 490 34.70 10.09 85.40
C THR A 490 34.96 9.09 86.51
N VAL A 491 36.22 8.71 86.66
CA VAL A 491 36.73 7.86 87.74
C VAL A 491 37.80 8.61 88.52
N GLU A 492 37.83 8.40 89.83
CA GLU A 492 38.81 9.02 90.73
C GLU A 492 39.45 7.94 91.62
N ARG A 493 40.71 8.15 91.99
CA ARG A 493 41.42 7.25 92.89
C ARG A 493 40.83 7.34 94.30
N ILE A 494 40.57 6.19 94.92
CA ILE A 494 40.18 6.10 96.32
C ILE A 494 41.41 6.38 97.18
N ALA A 495 41.34 7.40 98.02
CA ALA A 495 42.36 7.67 99.04
C ALA A 495 42.09 6.80 100.27
N TYR A 496 43.12 6.09 100.70
CA TYR A 496 43.17 5.30 101.92
C TYR A 496 44.01 6.03 102.97
N THR A 497 43.64 5.82 104.23
CA THR A 497 44.36 6.37 105.38
C THR A 497 45.15 5.25 106.05
N VAL A 498 46.47 5.40 106.14
CA VAL A 498 47.32 4.57 106.99
C VAL A 498 47.66 5.36 108.24
N GLN A 499 47.25 4.85 109.39
CA GLN A 499 47.58 5.44 110.68
C GLN A 499 48.61 4.56 111.39
N VAL A 500 49.49 5.18 112.17
CA VAL A 500 50.45 4.49 113.00
C VAL A 500 50.36 4.97 114.44
N GLY A 501 50.60 4.09 115.41
CA GLY A 501 50.57 4.42 116.82
C GLY A 501 51.30 3.40 117.68
N VAL A 502 51.28 3.62 119.00
CA VAL A 502 51.82 2.69 120.00
C VAL A 502 50.64 2.05 120.73
N LEU A 503 50.67 0.72 120.88
CA LEU A 503 49.63 -0.03 121.58
C LEU A 503 49.76 0.22 123.10
N GLY A 504 48.88 1.05 123.66
CA GLY A 504 48.99 1.54 125.03
C GLY A 504 48.14 0.78 126.05
N GLY A 505 48.79 0.10 127.00
CA GLY A 505 48.28 -0.11 128.35
C GLY A 505 48.78 1.01 129.27
N GLN A 506 47.94 1.51 130.18
CA GLN A 506 48.17 2.69 131.05
C GLN A 506 49.63 2.79 131.59
N GLY A 507 50.46 3.59 130.93
CA GLY A 507 51.87 3.83 131.23
C GLY A 507 52.57 4.60 130.10
N THR A 508 53.77 5.13 130.36
CA THR A 508 54.60 5.85 129.37
C THR A 508 54.82 4.97 128.13
N PRO A 509 54.66 5.48 126.88
CA PRO A 509 54.86 4.68 125.67
C PRO A 509 56.26 4.06 125.68
N GLY A 510 56.36 2.74 125.45
CA GLY A 510 57.64 2.01 125.47
C GLY A 510 58.51 2.19 124.21
N GLY A 511 58.22 3.19 123.38
CA GLY A 511 58.87 3.44 122.09
C GLY A 511 58.11 4.44 121.21
N THR A 512 58.63 4.67 120.01
CA THR A 512 58.03 5.54 118.99
C THR A 512 57.78 4.76 117.69
N VAL A 513 56.81 5.23 116.90
CA VAL A 513 56.55 4.71 115.55
C VAL A 513 56.69 5.82 114.52
N THR A 514 57.43 5.55 113.45
CA THR A 514 57.52 6.43 112.28
C THR A 514 56.99 5.72 111.04
N MET A 515 56.46 6.50 110.10
CA MET A 515 55.96 6.04 108.81
C MET A 515 56.66 6.81 107.70
N THR A 516 57.15 6.08 106.70
CA THR A 516 57.79 6.64 105.49
C THR A 516 57.12 6.07 104.24
N PRO A 517 56.63 6.90 103.30
CA PRO A 517 56.58 8.36 103.36
C PRO A 517 55.64 8.89 104.45
N ALA A 518 55.79 10.17 104.80
CA ALA A 518 54.98 10.83 105.82
C ALA A 518 53.46 10.75 105.49
N PRO A 519 52.57 10.83 106.50
CA PRO A 519 51.13 10.70 106.28
C PRO A 519 50.61 11.61 105.16
N GLY A 520 49.96 11.00 104.18
CA GLY A 520 49.32 11.67 103.05
C GLY A 520 48.19 10.81 102.50
N PRO A 521 47.51 11.22 101.41
CA PRO A 521 46.61 10.32 100.72
C PRO A 521 47.43 9.17 100.15
N PHE A 522 47.23 7.97 100.70
CA PHE A 522 47.78 6.76 100.11
C PHE A 522 46.75 6.17 99.18
N TYR A 523 47.18 5.64 98.06
CA TYR A 523 46.32 5.02 97.07
C TYR A 523 46.59 3.52 97.00
N TYR A 524 45.67 2.79 96.38
CA TYR A 524 45.79 1.34 96.26
C TYR A 524 47.13 0.94 95.62
N GLY A 525 47.87 0.06 96.29
CA GLY A 525 49.18 -0.41 95.84
C GLY A 525 50.37 0.46 96.26
N ASP A 526 50.16 1.65 96.83
CA ASP A 526 51.23 2.44 97.42
C ASP A 526 51.91 1.63 98.54
N ARG A 527 53.22 1.79 98.70
CA ARG A 527 53.99 1.11 99.76
C ARG A 527 54.37 2.09 100.84
N VAL A 528 54.13 1.70 102.09
CA VAL A 528 54.53 2.48 103.27
C VAL A 528 55.40 1.62 104.18
N THR A 529 56.51 2.18 104.62
CA THR A 529 57.42 1.55 105.59
C THR A 529 57.12 2.07 106.98
N LEU A 530 56.84 1.17 107.92
CA LEU A 530 56.55 1.47 109.32
C LEU A 530 57.72 1.00 110.17
N THR A 531 58.24 1.87 111.05
CA THR A 531 59.38 1.56 111.91
C THR A 531 59.02 1.80 113.37
N ALA A 532 59.08 0.76 114.19
CA ALA A 532 58.96 0.80 115.63
C ALA A 532 60.35 0.88 116.25
N THR A 533 60.62 1.97 116.96
CA THR A 533 61.89 2.19 117.67
C THR A 533 61.62 2.09 119.18
N PRO A 534 62.08 1.02 119.86
CA PRO A 534 61.92 0.89 121.31
C PRO A 534 62.68 1.98 122.07
N ASP A 535 62.08 2.48 123.15
CA ASP A 535 62.78 3.36 124.09
C ASP A 535 63.74 2.56 124.98
N PRO A 536 64.78 3.20 125.56
CA PRO A 536 65.72 2.50 126.45
C PRO A 536 65.01 1.76 127.59
N GLY A 537 65.27 0.46 127.72
CA GLY A 537 64.64 -0.42 128.71
C GLY A 537 63.38 -1.15 128.21
N TYR A 538 62.97 -0.92 126.96
CA TYR A 538 61.89 -1.64 126.29
C TYR A 538 62.41 -2.40 125.07
N GLN A 539 61.69 -3.46 124.69
CA GLN A 539 61.87 -4.17 123.42
C GLN A 539 60.57 -4.17 122.64
N PHE A 540 60.68 -4.07 121.30
CA PHE A 540 59.53 -4.25 120.42
C PHE A 540 59.03 -5.69 120.51
N VAL A 541 57.72 -5.87 120.58
CA VAL A 541 57.07 -7.18 120.69
C VAL A 541 56.46 -7.56 119.35
N LYS A 542 55.48 -6.77 118.89
CA LYS A 542 54.78 -7.03 117.64
C LYS A 542 54.00 -5.81 117.13
N TRP A 543 53.63 -5.84 115.86
CA TRP A 543 52.62 -4.97 115.26
C TRP A 543 51.21 -5.55 115.45
N VAL A 544 50.25 -4.69 115.74
CA VAL A 544 48.80 -4.98 115.78
C VAL A 544 48.10 -4.08 114.76
N VAL A 545 47.21 -4.63 113.92
CA VAL A 545 46.53 -3.89 112.85
C VAL A 545 45.04 -3.79 113.14
N GLU A 546 44.48 -2.58 113.06
CA GLU A 546 43.05 -2.30 113.22
C GLU A 546 42.41 -1.70 111.95
N PRO A 547 41.13 -2.00 111.65
CA PRO A 547 40.31 -3.01 112.32
C PRO A 547 40.91 -4.42 112.09
N GLU A 548 40.81 -5.29 113.10
CA GLU A 548 41.40 -6.64 113.13
C GLU A 548 41.26 -7.29 111.75
N MET A 549 42.40 -7.51 111.07
CA MET A 549 42.36 -8.17 109.77
C MET A 549 41.83 -9.57 110.02
N ALA A 550 40.63 -9.87 109.50
CA ALA A 550 40.12 -11.24 109.45
C ALA A 550 41.25 -12.15 108.94
N GLU A 551 41.49 -13.25 109.64
CA GLU A 551 42.65 -14.16 109.45
C GLU A 551 42.90 -14.56 107.98
N SER A 552 41.92 -14.38 107.09
CA SER A 552 42.03 -14.58 105.64
C SER A 552 42.75 -13.49 104.83
N VAL A 553 43.34 -12.45 105.44
CA VAL A 553 44.15 -11.43 104.72
C VAL A 553 45.54 -11.21 105.33
N ALA A 554 45.82 -11.79 106.50
CA ALA A 554 47.17 -11.78 107.10
C ALA A 554 48.23 -12.50 106.23
N ALA A 555 47.80 -13.34 105.28
CA ALA A 555 48.66 -13.99 104.29
C ALA A 555 48.86 -13.18 102.99
N ALA A 556 48.22 -12.02 102.83
CA ALA A 556 48.22 -11.25 101.58
C ALA A 556 49.19 -10.06 101.57
N VAL A 557 49.80 -9.72 102.70
CA VAL A 557 50.98 -8.83 102.70
C VAL A 557 52.22 -9.72 102.63
N GLN A 558 52.71 -9.96 101.41
CA GLN A 558 53.99 -10.65 101.22
C GLN A 558 55.07 -9.96 102.06
N GLY A 559 55.62 -10.66 103.05
CA GLY A 559 56.69 -10.15 103.91
C GLY A 559 56.24 -9.38 105.16
N PHE A 560 54.95 -9.42 105.53
CA PHE A 560 54.52 -8.90 106.83
C PHE A 560 54.91 -9.88 107.94
N ASP A 561 56.08 -9.64 108.52
CA ASP A 561 56.49 -10.23 109.79
C ASP A 561 56.06 -9.30 110.93
N PRO A 562 55.00 -9.64 111.69
CA PRO A 562 54.53 -8.79 112.77
C PRO A 562 55.57 -8.59 113.88
N THR A 563 56.62 -9.42 113.94
CA THR A 563 57.71 -9.32 114.92
C THR A 563 58.91 -8.52 114.42
N ASN A 564 58.91 -8.12 113.14
CA ASN A 564 59.93 -7.24 112.60
C ASN A 564 59.63 -5.78 112.99
N PRO A 565 60.54 -5.08 113.70
CA PRO A 565 60.34 -3.68 114.06
C PRO A 565 60.28 -2.74 112.84
N GLN A 566 60.69 -3.18 111.64
CA GLN A 566 60.55 -2.42 110.40
C GLN A 566 59.84 -3.24 109.32
N ILE A 567 58.62 -2.84 108.97
CA ILE A 567 57.77 -3.53 107.99
C ILE A 567 57.44 -2.62 106.80
N GLU A 568 57.34 -3.19 105.59
CA GLU A 568 56.79 -2.51 104.42
C GLU A 568 55.42 -3.12 104.10
N VAL A 569 54.39 -2.28 104.02
CA VAL A 569 53.02 -2.72 103.75
C VAL A 569 52.47 -2.04 102.51
N ALA A 570 51.81 -2.83 101.67
CA ALA A 570 51.07 -2.30 100.53
C ALA A 570 49.70 -1.81 101.01
N VAL A 571 49.34 -0.59 100.62
CA VAL A 571 48.06 0.02 100.96
C VAL A 571 46.98 -0.59 100.08
N THR A 572 46.16 -1.46 100.66
CA THR A 572 45.00 -2.07 99.98
C THR A 572 43.67 -1.61 100.56
N SER A 573 43.70 -1.04 101.76
CA SER A 573 42.57 -0.48 102.50
C SER A 573 43.08 0.50 103.56
N SER A 574 42.18 1.29 104.14
CA SER A 574 42.53 2.08 105.34
C SER A 574 42.80 1.15 106.51
N ALA A 575 43.89 1.37 107.24
CA ALA A 575 44.31 0.54 108.36
C ALA A 575 45.14 1.35 109.37
N THR A 576 45.09 0.94 110.63
CA THR A 576 45.88 1.50 111.72
C THR A 576 46.86 0.46 112.23
N TYR A 577 48.15 0.75 112.23
CA TYR A 577 49.20 -0.14 112.70
C TYR A 577 49.75 0.35 114.04
N LEU A 578 49.62 -0.47 115.08
CA LEU A 578 50.02 -0.17 116.45
C LEU A 578 51.22 -1.04 116.85
N ALA A 579 52.32 -0.43 117.29
CA ALA A 579 53.47 -1.16 117.81
C ALA A 579 53.31 -1.45 119.31
N GLU A 580 53.47 -2.72 119.69
CA GLU A 580 53.51 -3.15 121.09
C GLU A 580 54.96 -3.23 121.58
N PHE A 581 55.21 -2.72 122.79
CA PHE A 581 56.53 -2.74 123.44
C PHE A 581 56.42 -3.30 124.86
N ALA A 582 57.45 -4.02 125.33
CA ALA A 582 57.51 -4.60 126.67
C ALA A 582 58.83 -4.22 127.39
N ALA A 583 58.77 -4.02 128.71
CA ALA A 583 59.94 -3.68 129.53
C ALA A 583 60.89 -4.87 129.73
N VAL A 584 62.20 -4.62 129.75
CA VAL A 584 63.25 -5.63 129.97
C VAL A 584 63.64 -5.66 131.47
N GLY A 585 63.40 -6.76 132.18
CA GLY A 585 63.65 -6.88 133.64
C GLY A 585 65.12 -7.08 134.05
N PRO A 586 65.51 -6.83 135.33
CA PRO A 586 66.90 -6.91 135.80
C PRO A 586 67.39 -8.36 136.05
N LEU A 587 68.66 -8.65 135.72
CA LEU A 587 69.34 -9.96 135.82
C LEU A 587 69.52 -10.44 137.28
N ASP A 588 69.05 -11.65 137.61
CA ASP A 588 69.20 -12.33 138.91
C ASP A 588 70.49 -13.18 138.96
N ARG A 589 71.28 -13.06 140.05
CA ARG A 589 72.56 -13.78 140.27
C ARG A 589 72.39 -14.82 141.40
N SER A 590 72.07 -16.07 141.06
CA SER A 590 72.28 -17.23 141.95
C SER A 590 72.21 -18.61 141.25
N VAL A 591 73.27 -19.02 140.53
CA VAL A 591 73.58 -20.46 140.28
C VAL A 591 75.12 -20.65 140.19
N PHE A 592 75.68 -21.49 141.07
CA PHE A 592 77.05 -22.06 140.99
C PHE A 592 76.95 -23.52 140.53
N LEU A 593 77.93 -24.01 139.75
CA LEU A 593 78.17 -25.44 139.49
C LEU A 593 79.66 -25.77 139.79
N PRO A 594 79.98 -26.88 140.50
CA PRO A 594 81.34 -27.40 140.64
C PRO A 594 81.63 -28.50 139.59
N ILE A 595 82.90 -28.69 139.23
CA ILE A 595 83.41 -29.89 138.53
C ILE A 595 84.64 -30.41 139.28
N VAL A 596 84.68 -31.74 139.46
CA VAL A 596 85.73 -32.55 140.11
C VAL A 596 86.72 -33.09 139.06
N VAL A 597 87.94 -33.32 139.53
CA VAL A 597 89.24 -33.67 138.91
C VAL A 597 89.36 -35.14 138.43
N THR A 598 90.28 -35.45 137.50
CA THR A 598 91.26 -36.56 137.63
C THR A 598 92.50 -36.36 136.74
N GLU A 599 93.66 -36.61 137.38
CA GLU A 599 95.11 -36.52 137.04
C GLU A 599 95.70 -35.29 136.34
#